data_AF-A0A8X6M9K7-F1
#
_entry.id   AF-A0A8X6M9K7-F1
#
_cell.length_a   1.000
_cell.length_b   1.000
_cell.length_c   1.000
_cell.angle_alpha   90.00
_cell.angle_beta   90.00
_cell.angle_gamma   90.00
#
_symmetry.space_group_name_H-M   'P 1'
#
loop_
_entity.id
_entity.type
_entity.pdbx_description
1 polymer ?
#
loop_
_entity_poly.entity_id
_entity_poly.type
_entity_poly.pdbx_seq_one_letter_code
_entity_poly.pdbx_strand_id
1 'polypeptide(L)'
;MDEYKEYLYMRRPHYRGLEVGNLTEQKLLRKRLGCKSFKWFMENVAFDQPKKYPPIEPPDYAKGEHLPKTKGLHKGYSYKIMKI
;
A
#
# COMPACT_ATOMS: atom_id res chain seq x y z
N MET A 1 -9.71 -7.56 8.81
CA MET A 1 -8.24 -7.46 8.70
C MET A 1 -7.69 -6.53 9.79
N ASP A 2 -8.22 -6.63 11.02
CA ASP A 2 -7.80 -5.86 12.20
C ASP A 2 -7.34 -4.42 11.87
N GLU A 3 -6.09 -4.05 12.16
CA GLU A 3 -5.50 -2.76 11.83
C GLU A 3 -5.09 -2.66 10.35
N TYR A 4 -4.79 -3.77 9.70
CA TYR A 4 -4.35 -3.83 8.29
C TYR A 4 -5.42 -3.35 7.30
N LYS A 5 -6.70 -3.30 7.68
CA LYS A 5 -7.77 -2.71 6.85
C LYS A 5 -7.51 -1.24 6.52
N GLU A 6 -6.75 -0.52 7.36
CA GLU A 6 -6.47 0.89 7.13
C GLU A 6 -5.61 1.11 5.89
N TYR A 7 -4.67 0.21 5.58
CA TYR A 7 -3.89 0.27 4.34
C TYR A 7 -4.76 0.12 3.09
N LEU A 8 -5.82 -0.69 3.16
CA LEU A 8 -6.81 -0.80 2.09
C LEU A 8 -7.59 0.51 1.93
N TYR A 9 -8.02 1.11 3.04
CA TYR A 9 -8.79 2.36 3.03
C TYR A 9 -7.95 3.57 2.60
N MET A 10 -6.64 3.58 2.86
CA MET A 10 -5.74 4.62 2.35
C MET A 10 -5.70 4.64 0.83
N ARG A 11 -5.69 3.46 0.18
CA ARG A 11 -5.68 3.33 -1.29
C ARG A 11 -7.07 3.50 -1.90
N ARG A 12 -8.12 3.11 -1.18
CA ARG A 12 -9.51 3.20 -1.61
C ARG A 12 -10.38 3.88 -0.55
N PRO A 13 -10.32 5.22 -0.42
CA PRO A 13 -11.01 5.95 0.65
C PRO A 13 -12.52 5.73 0.70
N HIS A 14 -13.16 5.51 -0.45
CA HIS A 14 -14.60 5.25 -0.56
C HIS A 14 -15.07 4.02 0.22
N TYR A 15 -14.19 3.08 0.56
CA TYR A 15 -14.55 1.89 1.37
C TYR A 15 -14.94 2.22 2.81
N ARG A 16 -14.59 3.41 3.33
CA ARG A 16 -14.98 3.81 4.68
C ARG A 16 -16.47 4.06 4.83
N GLY A 17 -17.15 4.45 3.76
CA GLY A 17 -18.58 4.78 3.74
C GLY A 17 -19.46 3.72 3.07
N LEU A 18 -18.91 2.53 2.76
CA LEU A 18 -19.70 1.46 2.16
C LEU A 18 -20.57 0.78 3.22
N GLU A 19 -21.84 0.58 2.88
CA GLU A 19 -22.76 -0.26 3.65
C GLU A 19 -22.39 -1.74 3.45
N VAL A 20 -21.81 -2.35 4.48
CA VAL A 20 -21.33 -3.76 4.46
C VAL A 20 -22.33 -4.74 5.07
N GLY A 21 -23.50 -4.26 5.51
CA GLY A 21 -24.49 -5.05 6.22
C GLY A 21 -24.05 -5.50 7.63
N ASN A 22 -24.76 -6.49 8.17
CA ASN A 22 -24.50 -7.00 9.53
C ASN A 22 -23.37 -8.04 9.54
N LEU A 23 -22.27 -7.72 10.22
CA LEU A 23 -21.09 -8.58 10.38
C LEU A 23 -20.97 -9.21 11.78
N THR A 24 -22.05 -9.20 12.58
CA THR A 24 -22.01 -9.63 13.98
C THR A 24 -21.71 -11.11 14.13
N GLU A 25 -22.37 -11.98 13.36
CA GLU A 25 -22.17 -13.43 13.44
C GLU A 25 -20.74 -13.84 13.09
N GLN A 26 -20.17 -13.25 12.04
CA GLN A 26 -18.81 -13.51 11.57
C GLN A 26 -17.77 -13.07 12.62
N LYS A 27 -18.00 -11.91 13.27
CA LYS A 27 -17.14 -11.43 14.37
C LYS A 27 -17.23 -12.33 15.60
N LEU A 28 -18.44 -12.80 15.95
CA LEU A 28 -18.65 -13.72 17.07
C LEU A 28 -18.02 -15.10 16.79
N LEU A 29 -18.15 -15.61 15.58
CA LEU A 29 -17.53 -16.87 15.16
C LEU A 29 -16.01 -16.81 15.33
N ARG A 30 -15.38 -15.71 14.89
CA ARG A 30 -13.94 -15.50 15.07
C ARG A 30 -13.51 -15.55 16.54
N LYS A 31 -14.30 -14.95 17.44
CA LYS A 31 -14.05 -14.98 18.89
C LYS A 31 -14.21 -16.39 19.45
N ARG A 32 -15.29 -17.09 19.09
CA ARG A 32 -15.61 -18.45 19.57
C ARG A 32 -14.53 -19.45 19.19
N LEU A 33 -13.99 -19.37 17.98
CA LEU A 33 -12.95 -20.28 17.49
C LEU A 33 -11.55 -19.94 18.00
N GLY A 34 -11.38 -18.87 18.78
CA GLY A 34 -10.06 -18.45 19.27
C GLY A 34 -9.08 -18.13 18.14
N CYS A 35 -9.57 -17.60 17.02
CA CYS A 35 -8.73 -17.34 15.85
C CYS A 35 -7.61 -16.34 16.18
N LYS A 36 -6.44 -16.57 15.59
CA LYS A 36 -5.27 -15.69 15.73
C LYS A 36 -5.53 -14.30 15.12
N SER A 37 -4.68 -13.33 15.48
CA SER A 37 -4.75 -11.98 14.91
C SER A 37 -4.35 -11.97 13.44
N PHE A 38 -4.83 -10.99 12.69
CA PHE A 38 -4.44 -10.81 11.30
C PHE A 38 -2.94 -10.45 11.17
N LYS A 39 -2.39 -9.76 12.18
CA LYS A 39 -0.94 -9.54 12.30
C LYS A 39 -0.16 -10.85 12.33
N TRP A 40 -0.57 -11.81 13.17
CA TRP A 40 0.07 -13.13 13.22
C TRP A 40 0.06 -13.83 11.85
N PHE A 41 -1.07 -13.73 11.14
CA PHE A 41 -1.19 -14.29 9.78
C PHE A 41 -0.18 -13.65 8.81
N MET A 42 -0.07 -12.32 8.81
CA MET A 42 0.89 -11.60 7.95
C MET A 42 2.35 -11.89 8.29
N GLU A 43 2.67 -12.17 9.56
CA GLU A 43 4.03 -12.44 10.00
C GLU A 43 4.46 -13.91 9.84
N ASN A 44 3.52 -14.86 9.98
CA ASN A 44 3.85 -16.29 10.06
C ASN A 44 3.41 -17.10 8.83
N VAL A 45 2.33 -16.68 8.17
CA VAL A 45 1.74 -17.41 7.03
C VAL A 45 2.02 -16.68 5.72
N ALA A 46 1.75 -15.38 5.67
CA ALA A 46 1.90 -14.54 4.47
C ALA A 46 3.09 -13.56 4.57
N PHE A 47 4.22 -14.04 5.09
CA PHE A 47 5.41 -13.22 5.39
C PHE A 47 6.11 -12.65 4.14
N ASP A 48 5.88 -13.25 2.98
CA ASP A 48 6.42 -12.85 1.68
C ASP A 48 5.60 -11.75 1.01
N GLN A 49 4.32 -11.65 1.36
CA GLN A 49 3.38 -10.67 0.83
C GLN A 49 3.89 -9.22 0.89
N PRO A 50 4.35 -8.68 2.05
CA PRO A 50 4.84 -7.31 2.14
C PRO A 50 6.16 -7.07 1.39
N LYS A 51 6.90 -8.12 0.99
CA LYS A 51 8.12 -7.96 0.18
C LYS A 51 7.80 -7.50 -1.24
N LYS A 52 6.69 -8.00 -1.79
CA LYS A 52 6.23 -7.68 -3.15
C LYS A 52 5.20 -6.55 -3.17
N TYR A 53 4.35 -6.49 -2.15
CA TYR A 53 3.26 -5.53 -2.02
C TYR A 53 3.34 -4.86 -0.66
N PRO A 54 4.28 -3.91 -0.47
CA PRO A 54 4.44 -3.25 0.81
C PRO A 54 3.16 -2.47 1.15
N PRO A 55 2.75 -2.42 2.43
CA PRO A 55 1.55 -1.69 2.86
C PRO A 55 1.57 -0.22 2.43
N ILE A 56 2.75 0.40 2.48
CA ILE A 56 3.03 1.75 1.99
C ILE A 56 4.01 1.61 0.83
N GLU A 57 3.66 2.17 -0.33
CA GLU A 57 4.53 2.11 -1.50
C GLU A 57 5.76 3.01 -1.29
N PRO A 58 6.98 2.53 -1.61
CA PRO A 58 8.17 3.35 -1.57
C PRO A 58 8.06 4.47 -2.61
N PRO A 59 8.75 5.61 -2.42
CA PRO A 59 8.78 6.66 -3.40
C PRO A 59 9.42 6.18 -4.70
N ASP A 60 8.89 6.68 -5.82
CA ASP A 60 9.50 6.46 -7.12
C ASP A 60 10.94 7.01 -7.14
N TYR A 61 11.84 6.29 -7.81
CA TYR A 61 13.20 6.76 -8.03
C TYR A 61 13.23 8.02 -8.92
N ALA A 62 12.36 8.07 -9.93
CA ALA A 62 12.24 9.18 -10.85
C ALA A 62 10.78 9.33 -11.31
N LYS A 63 10.35 10.58 -11.49
CA LYS A 63 9.05 10.94 -12.03
C LYS A 63 9.25 12.04 -13.07
N GLY A 64 8.74 11.84 -14.28
CA GLY A 64 8.86 12.81 -15.36
C GLY A 64 8.95 12.18 -16.74
N GLU A 65 9.18 13.01 -17.75
CA GLU A 65 9.32 12.56 -19.14
C GLU A 65 10.76 12.09 -19.43
N HIS A 66 10.88 10.94 -20.10
CA HIS A 66 12.17 10.48 -20.63
C HIS A 66 12.39 11.09 -22.02
N LEU A 67 13.21 12.14 -22.11
CA LEU A 67 13.56 12.75 -23.39
C LEU A 67 14.75 12.01 -24.05
N PRO A 68 14.62 11.55 -25.31
CA PRO A 68 15.72 10.90 -26.02
C PRO A 68 16.88 11.88 -26.26
N LYS A 69 18.12 11.41 -26.07
CA LYS A 69 19.34 12.22 -26.19
C LYS A 69 19.59 12.78 -27.61
N THR A 70 18.92 12.27 -28.64
CA THR A 70 19.10 12.66 -30.05
C THR A 70 18.12 13.76 -30.49
N LYS A 71 17.91 14.78 -29.66
CA LYS A 71 17.48 16.11 -30.12
C LYS A 71 18.47 17.13 -29.60
N GLY A 72 19.56 17.29 -30.34
CA GLY A 72 20.50 18.38 -30.13
C GLY A 72 19.82 19.71 -30.46
N LEU A 73 19.52 20.49 -29.43
CA LEU A 73 19.87 21.90 -29.42
C LEU A 73 20.17 22.31 -27.98
N HIS A 74 21.42 22.66 -27.74
CA HIS A 74 21.97 23.05 -26.45
C HIS A 74 21.10 24.08 -25.71
N LYS A 75 20.85 23.82 -24.42
CA LYS A 75 21.22 24.72 -23.31
C LYS A 75 21.13 23.94 -22.00
N GLY A 76 22.19 24.05 -21.20
CA GLY A 76 22.37 23.26 -19.99
C GLY A 76 21.22 23.43 -19.01
N TYR A 77 20.68 22.31 -18.56
CA TYR A 77 19.78 22.27 -17.41
C TYR A 77 20.61 21.86 -16.20
N SER A 78 20.82 22.84 -15.32
CA SER A 78 21.26 22.61 -13.95
C SER A 78 20.24 21.70 -13.28
N TYR A 79 20.59 20.43 -13.10
CA TYR A 79 19.83 19.54 -12.24
C TYR A 79 20.10 19.97 -10.81
N LYS A 80 19.24 20.83 -10.26
CA LYS A 80 19.16 21.02 -8.83
C LYS A 80 18.56 19.73 -8.26
N ILE A 81 19.44 18.78 -7.96
CA ILE A 81 19.12 17.60 -7.15
C ILE A 81 18.57 18.15 -5.84
N MET A 82 17.24 18.12 -5.65
CA MET A 82 16.68 18.18 -4.31
C MET A 82 17.02 16.86 -3.65
N LYS A 83 18.19 16.84 -2.98
CA LYS A 83 18.40 15.93 -1.86
C LYS A 83 17.45 16.37 -0.75
N ILE A 84 16.73 15.40 -0.20
CA ILE A 84 16.02 15.50 1.08
C ILE A 84 17.02 15.96 2.16
#